data_AF-A0A1Y5HDJ9-F1
#
_entry.id   AF-A0A1Y5HDJ9-F1
#
_cell.length_a   1.000
_cell.length_b   1.000
_cell.length_c   1.000
_cell.angle_alpha   90.00
_cell.angle_beta   90.00
_cell.angle_gamma   90.00
#
_symmetry.space_group_name_H-M   'P 1'
#
loop_
_entity.id
_entity.type
_entity.pdbx_description
1 polymer ?
#
loop_
_entity_poly.entity_id
_entity_poly.type
_entity_poly.pdbx_seq_one_letter_code
_entity_poly.pdbx_strand_id
1 'polypeptide(L)' 'LGVIPESQAVLKASNQGVPVIHDDDSDAGQAYDDAVARYLGDERPHRFLEANKKGFLKRVFGG' A
#
# COMPACT_ATOMS: atom_id res chain seq x y z
N LEU A 1 -0.60 4.18 -13.03
CA LEU A 1 0.64 3.39 -12.92
C LEU A 1 0.64 2.44 -11.72
N GLY A 2 -0.04 2.77 -10.61
CA GLY A 2 -0.28 1.85 -9.49
C GLY A 2 -1.32 2.42 -8.54
N VAL A 3 -1.74 1.66 -7.52
CA VAL A 3 -2.62 2.12 -6.43
C VAL A 3 -1.87 1.90 -5.13
N ILE A 4 -1.60 2.99 -4.40
CA ILE A 4 -0.93 2.93 -3.10
C ILE A 4 -2.01 2.96 -2.01
N PRO A 5 -2.17 1.89 -1.21
CA PRO A 5 -3.14 1.88 -0.12
C PRO A 5 -2.74 2.85 1.01
N GLU A 6 -3.71 3.23 1.83
CA GLU A 6 -3.41 3.89 3.10
C GLU A 6 -2.66 2.91 4.01
N SER A 7 -1.47 3.28 4.47
CA SER A 7 -0.58 2.39 5.19
C SER A 7 0.16 3.08 6.32
N GLN A 8 0.19 2.45 7.49
CA GLN A 8 0.99 2.90 8.64
C GLN A 8 2.50 2.81 8.36
N ALA A 9 2.93 1.96 7.42
CA ALA A 9 4.32 1.85 7.03
C ALA A 9 4.87 3.17 6.48
N VAL A 10 4.04 3.95 5.78
CA VAL A 10 4.43 5.28 5.25
C VAL A 10 4.77 6.25 6.39
N LEU A 11 3.94 6.30 7.44
CA LEU A 11 4.18 7.17 8.60
C LEU A 11 5.44 6.75 9.35
N LYS A 12 5.64 5.45 9.57
CA LYS A 12 6.84 4.91 10.21
C LYS A 12 8.10 5.23 9.41
N ALA A 13 8.09 4.99 8.10
CA ALA A 13 9.20 5.26 7.19
C ALA A 13 9.56 6.76 7.17
N SER A 14 8.56 7.64 7.13
CA SER A 14 8.72 9.09 7.22
C SER A 14 9.39 9.53 8.52
N ASN A 15 8.91 9.02 9.68
CA ASN A 15 9.50 9.33 10.99
C ASN A 15 10.95 8.84 11.12
N GLN A 16 11.32 7.80 10.38
CA GLN A 16 12.67 7.22 10.36
C GLN A 16 13.58 7.85 9.29
N GLY A 17 13.03 8.69 8.39
CA GLY A 17 13.78 9.26 7.28
C GLY A 17 14.23 8.24 6.23
N VAL A 18 13.50 7.13 6.09
CA VAL A 18 13.81 6.07 5.12
C VAL A 18 12.69 5.96 4.07
N PRO A 19 13.00 5.66 2.79
CA PRO A 19 11.97 5.40 1.79
C PRO A 19 11.13 4.16 2.14
N VAL A 20 9.79 4.27 2.04
CA VAL A 20 8.88 3.15 2.32
C VAL A 20 9.03 1.98 1.34
N ILE A 21 9.56 2.23 0.13
CA ILE A 21 9.85 1.17 -0.85
C ILE A 21 10.94 0.19 -0.39
N HIS A 22 11.72 0.52 0.65
CA HIS A 22 12.70 -0.41 1.24
C HIS A 22 12.07 -1.41 2.24
N ASP A 23 10.78 -1.27 2.55
CA ASP A 23 10.03 -2.23 3.37
C ASP A 23 9.24 -3.16 2.44
N ASP A 24 9.92 -4.21 1.95
CA ASP A 24 9.41 -5.17 0.96
C ASP A 24 8.17 -5.95 1.46
N ASP A 25 7.99 -6.06 2.77
CA ASP A 25 6.86 -6.73 3.39
C ASP A 25 5.64 -5.80 3.54
N SER A 26 5.84 -4.49 3.40
CA SER A 26 4.75 -3.51 3.51
C SER A 26 3.89 -3.45 2.24
N ASP A 27 2.59 -3.25 2.45
CA ASP A 27 1.62 -3.02 1.37
C ASP A 27 1.98 -1.79 0.52
N ALA A 28 2.41 -0.70 1.16
CA ALA A 28 2.88 0.51 0.49
C ALA A 28 4.17 0.29 -0.30
N GLY A 29 5.16 -0.40 0.28
CA GLY A 29 6.43 -0.71 -0.38
C GLY A 29 6.21 -1.52 -1.66
N GLN A 30 5.44 -2.60 -1.53
CA GLN A 30 5.03 -3.44 -2.67
C GLN A 30 4.24 -2.66 -3.73
N ALA A 31 3.37 -1.74 -3.32
CA ALA A 31 2.59 -0.92 -4.24
C ALA A 31 3.44 0.10 -5.02
N TYR A 32 4.46 0.67 -4.38
CA TYR A 32 5.41 1.57 -5.03
C TYR A 32 6.32 0.81 -6.00
N ASP A 33 6.84 -0.36 -5.61
CA ASP A 33 7.62 -1.24 -6.49
C ASP A 33 6.82 -1.61 -7.75
N ASP A 34 5.57 -2.01 -7.59
CA ASP A 34 4.64 -2.26 -8.69
C ASP A 34 4.47 -1.04 -9.62
N ALA A 35 4.35 0.16 -9.06
CA ALA A 35 4.14 1.38 -9.83
C ALA A 35 5.39 1.76 -10.64
N VAL A 36 6.57 1.62 -10.03
CA VAL A 36 7.87 1.88 -10.69
C VAL A 36 8.11 0.86 -11.80
N ALA A 37 7.86 -0.41 -11.57
CA ALA A 37 8.03 -1.44 -12.59
C ALA A 37 7.11 -1.20 -13.80
N ARG A 38 5.82 -0.89 -13.58
CA ARG A 38 4.91 -0.51 -14.68
C ARG A 38 5.36 0.75 -15.40
N TYR A 39 5.96 1.71 -14.70
CA TYR A 39 6.55 2.89 -15.32
C TYR A 39 7.75 2.55 -16.23
N LEU A 40 8.56 1.55 -15.83
CA LEU A 40 9.71 1.06 -16.60
C LEU A 40 9.31 0.11 -17.75
N GLY A 41 8.02 -0.24 -17.86
CA GLY A 41 7.48 -1.05 -18.95
C GLY A 41 7.12 -2.49 -18.59
N ASP A 42 7.26 -2.89 -17.33
CA ASP A 42 6.90 -4.23 -16.88
C ASP A 42 5.37 -4.41 -16.80
N GLU A 43 4.87 -5.54 -17.28
CA GLU A 43 3.49 -5.95 -17.04
C GLU A 43 3.36 -6.56 -15.64
N ARG A 44 2.81 -5.80 -14.69
CA ARG A 44 2.51 -6.29 -13.33
C ARG A 44 1.03 -6.19 -12.99
N PRO A 45 0.42 -7.21 -12.38
CA PRO A 45 -0.99 -7.18 -11.98
C PRO A 45 -1.25 -6.04 -11.00
N HIS A 46 -2.43 -5.42 -11.09
CA HIS A 46 -2.82 -4.36 -10.16
C HIS A 46 -3.27 -4.97 -8.82
N ARG A 47 -2.44 -4.78 -7.80
CA ARG A 47 -2.78 -5.07 -6.40
C ARG A 47 -3.51 -3.88 -5.76
N PHE A 48 -4.18 -4.13 -4.64
CA PHE A 48 -4.79 -3.10 -3.78
C PHE A 48 -5.92 -2.26 -4.41
N LEU A 49 -6.56 -2.75 -5.48
CA LEU A 49 -7.71 -2.09 -6.10
C LEU A 49 -8.97 -2.11 -5.22
N GLU A 50 -9.11 -3.16 -4.42
CA GLU A 50 -10.21 -3.25 -3.47
C GLU A 50 -9.84 -2.49 -2.20
N ALA A 51 -10.61 -1.45 -1.90
CA ALA A 51 -10.54 -0.85 -0.59
C ALA A 51 -10.91 -1.91 0.46
N ASN A 52 -10.07 -2.07 1.48
CA ASN A 52 -10.42 -2.87 2.65
C ASN A 52 -11.74 -2.34 3.22
N LYS A 53 -12.83 -3.07 2.99
CA LYS A 53 -14.15 -2.70 3.50
C LYS A 53 -14.02 -2.59 5.01
N LYS A 54 -14.19 -1.39 5.58
CA LYS A 54 -14.36 -1.21 7.02
C LYS A 54 -15.47 -2.18 7.43
N GLY A 55 -15.08 -3.26 8.13
CA GLY A 55 -15.91 -4.45 8.24
C GLY A 55 -17.31 -4.12 8.74
N PHE A 56 -18.32 -4.78 8.18
CA PHE A 56 -19.71 -4.66 8.63
C PHE A 56 -19.81 -4.90 10.16
N LEU A 57 -18.93 -5.75 10.69
CA LEU A 57 -18.76 -6.01 12.13
C LEU A 57 -18.34 -4.76 12.94
N LYS A 58 -17.52 -3.86 12.40
CA LYS A 58 -17.16 -2.60 13.09
C LYS A 58 -18.36 -1.65 13.22
N ARG A 59 -19.36 -1.78 12.33
CA ARG A 59 -20.63 -1.05 12.44
C ARG A 59 -21.59 -1.69 13.45
N VAL A 60 -21.50 -2.99 13.68
CA VAL A 60 -22.38 -3.75 14.59
C VAL A 60 -21.83 -3.80 16.03
N PHE A 61 -20.51 -3.81 16.21
CA PHE A 61 -19.86 -3.91 17.53
C PHE A 61 -19.38 -2.58 18.13
N GLY A 62 -19.91 -1.45 17.63
CA GLY A 62 -19.57 -0.12 18.13
C GLY A 62 -18.40 0.50 17.37
N GLY A 63 -18.64 1.70 16.84
CA GLY A 63 -17.61 2.53 16.22
C GLY A 63 -16.53 2.94 17.21
#